data_AF-A0A392TR50-F1
#
_entry.id   AF-A0A392TR50-F1
#
_cell.length_a   1.000
_cell.length_b   1.000
_cell.length_c   1.000
_cell.angle_alpha   90.00
_cell.angle_beta   90.00
_cell.angle_gamma   90.00
#
_symmetry.space_group_name_H-M   'P 1'
#
loop_
_entity.id
_entity.type
_entity.pdbx_description
1 polymer ?
#
loop_
_entity_poly.entity_id
_entity_poly.type
_entity_poly.pdbx_seq_one_letter_code
_entity_poly.pdbx_strand_id
1 'polypeptide(L)' 'RSVRIKRSKDVVKFKVRCSKYLYTLCVFDVEKADKLKQSLPPGL' A
#
# COMPACT_ATOMS: atom_id res chain seq x y z
N ARG A 1 -5.74 -9.69 8.53
CA ARG A 1 -4.62 -8.89 7.96
C ARG A 1 -5.25 -7.69 7.30
N SER A 2 -4.62 -6.52 7.37
CA SER A 2 -5.19 -5.29 6.81
C SER A 2 -4.16 -4.48 6.03
N VAL A 3 -4.58 -3.80 4.96
CA VAL A 3 -3.74 -2.82 4.25
C VAL A 3 -4.23 -1.40 4.52
N ARG A 4 -3.31 -0.52 4.94
CA ARG A 4 -3.55 0.92 5.01
C ARG A 4 -2.71 1.64 3.97
N ILE A 5 -3.36 2.31 3.02
CA ILE A 5 -2.69 3.09 1.98
C ILE A 5 -2.61 4.55 2.45
N LYS A 6 -1.39 5.10 2.57
CA LYS A 6 -1.16 6.51 2.87
C LYS A 6 -0.58 7.20 1.64
N ARG A 7 -1.32 8.16 1.07
CA ARG A 7 -0.81 9.04 0.00
C ARG A 7 -0.12 10.26 0.63
N SER A 8 0.98 10.68 0.04
CA SER A 8 1.74 11.91 0.33
C SER A 8 2.14 12.51 -1.03
N LYS A 9 2.59 13.78 -1.07
CA LYS A 9 2.80 14.51 -2.34
C LYS A 9 3.57 13.70 -3.40
N ASP A 10 4.67 13.06 -2.99
CA ASP A 10 5.58 12.38 -3.93
C ASP A 10 5.67 10.86 -3.69
N VAL A 11 4.92 10.34 -2.72
CA VAL A 11 5.02 8.93 -2.35
C VAL A 11 3.70 8.37 -1.83
N VAL A 12 3.38 7.18 -2.30
CA VAL A 12 2.31 6.33 -1.77
C VAL A 12 2.93 5.22 -0.94
N LYS A 13 2.48 5.08 0.31
CA LYS A 13 2.94 4.05 1.25
C LYS A 13 1.85 3.01 1.46
N PHE A 14 2.10 1.77 1.05
CA PHE A 14 1.25 0.62 1.33
C PHE A 14 1.69 -0.02 2.63
N LYS A 15 0.91 0.17 3.69
CA LYS A 15 1.21 -0.35 5.02
C LYS A 15 0.42 -1.63 5.27
N VAL A 16 1.07 -2.79 5.15
CA VAL A 16 0.44 -4.10 5.31
C VAL A 16 0.67 -4.61 6.73
N ARG A 17 -0.42 -4.86 7.46
CA ARG A 17 -0.37 -5.46 8.79
C ARG A 17 -0.31 -6.97 8.68
N CYS A 18 0.86 -7.50 9.04
CA CYS A 18 1.09 -8.92 9.25
C CYS A 18 0.96 -9.27 10.74
N SER A 19 1.24 -10.53 11.11
CA SER A 19 1.04 -11.02 12.48
C SER A 19 1.90 -10.28 13.52
N LYS A 20 3.19 -10.08 13.22
CA LYS A 20 4.15 -9.43 14.14
C LYS A 20 4.44 -7.97 13.77
N TYR A 21 4.65 -7.70 12.48
CA TYR A 21 5.15 -6.42 12.00
C TYR A 21 4.18 -5.69 11.07
N LEU A 22 4.43 -4.39 10.92
CA LEU A 22 3.82 -3.54 9.92
C LEU A 22 4.83 -3.33 8.79
N TYR A 23 4.59 -3.95 7.65
CA TYR A 23 5.44 -3.76 6.47
C TYR A 23 4.98 -2.53 5.70
N THR A 24 5.94 -1.74 5.20
CA THR A 24 5.64 -0.56 4.39
C THR A 24 6.37 -0.64 3.07
N LEU A 25 5.62 -0.68 1.98
CA LEU A 25 6.15 -0.47 0.63
C LEU A 25 5.96 0.99 0.24
N CYS A 26 7.04 1.68 -0.13
CA CYS A 26 7.02 3.06 -0.62
C CYS A 26 7.09 3.05 -2.14
N VAL A 27 6.12 3.68 -2.80
CA VAL A 27 6.04 3.80 -4.26
C VAL A 27 5.97 5.27 -4.62
N PHE A 28 6.93 5.76 -5.42
CA PHE A 28 7.02 7.17 -5.81
C PHE A 28 6.20 7.50 -7.07
N ASP A 29 5.91 6.49 -7.89
CA ASP A 29 5.11 6.62 -9.10
C ASP A 29 3.62 6.41 -8.79
N VAL A 30 2.81 7.45 -9.02
CA VAL A 30 1.39 7.46 -8.70
C VAL A 30 0.60 6.49 -9.57
N GLU A 31 0.93 6.37 -10.86
CA GLU A 31 0.21 5.48 -11.78
C GLU A 31 0.46 4.02 -11.41
N LYS A 32 1.70 3.67 -11.08
CA LYS A 32 2.02 2.32 -10.58
C LYS A 32 1.36 2.03 -9.23
N ALA A 33 1.26 3.03 -8.36
CA ALA A 33 0.56 2.88 -7.09
C ALA A 33 -0.94 2.61 -7.28
N ASP A 34 -1.60 3.30 -8.22
CA ASP A 34 -3.02 3.08 -8.47
C ASP A 34 -3.30 1.71 -9.11
N LYS A 35 -2.42 1.22 -9.98
CA LYS A 35 -2.46 -0.17 -10.49
C LYS A 35 -2.29 -1.18 -9.36
N LEU A 36 -1.29 -0.99 -8.49
CA LEU A 36 -1.06 -1.86 -7.33
C LEU A 36 -2.26 -1.90 -6.38
N LYS A 37 -2.93 -0.76 -6.17
CA LYS A 37 -4.15 -0.70 -5.35
C LYS A 37 -5.27 -1.58 -5.93
N GLN A 38 -5.43 -1.60 -7.26
CA GLN A 38 -6.45 -2.43 -7.92
C GLN A 38 -6.10 -3.93 -7.87
N SER A 39 -4.82 -4.27 -7.84
CA SER A 39 -4.37 -5.67 -7.71
C SER A 39 -4.49 -6.24 -6.30
N LEU A 40 -4.81 -5.43 -5.30
CA LEU A 40 -5.00 -5.93 -3.94
C LEU A 40 -6.31 -6.72 -3.83
N PRO A 41 -6.30 -7.90 -3.19
CA PRO A 41 -7.52 -8.70 -3.05
C PRO A 41 -8.56 -7.97 -2.18
N PRO A 42 -9.86 -8.05 -2.53
CA PRO A 42 -10.95 -7.28 -1.90
C PRO A 42 -11.28 -7.67 -0.44
N GLY A 43 -10.51 -8.56 0.18
CA GLY A 43 -10.68 -9.01 1.57
C GLY A 43 -9.48 -8.70 2.47
N LEU A 44 -8.62 -7.76 2.06
CA LEU A 44 -7.36 -7.41 2.73
C LEU A 44 -7.27 -5.91 3.01
#